data_AF-A0A9P5WKD3-F1
#
_entry.id   AF-A0A9P5WKD3-F1
#
_cell.length_a   1.000
_cell.length_b   1.000
_cell.length_c   1.000
_cell.angle_alpha   90.00
_cell.angle_beta   90.00
_cell.angle_gamma   90.00
#
_symmetry.space_group_name_H-M   'P 1'
#
loop_
_entity.id
_entity.type
_entity.pdbx_description
1 polymer ?
#
loop_
_entity_poly.entity_id
_entity_poly.type
_entity_poly.pdbx_seq_one_letter_code
_entity_poly.pdbx_strand_id
1 'polypeptide(L)'
;MPPKKRASTRKTKAAIAAEEAAAAAAAMEAAETTVETNVEEQSETKEEIAEETVKVKTTRTTRTKKTTVAVKTTVIPQDEQVKEVEENPEKPDSEMKSEEEQQNDSEMTTPAIEERSADQDQEMEKDESQHEEKTSNASLTMAERMEKLKGLRQKMNASKQANRADLMTEHQKSKINKREEAKKERLREEAEKLMAKRDAEEAGEDYERSQFWNYSAESVEKWNEKQEAKRIRMDNKFTDWDQVNHKKYLKQVGELKPNLAAYNAKKEAAMHTNEDGELVVASDSGFYRDANSVAFLSDDKPDTLAVDRLAADVAKQIDARTRFSKRRAQRDDEDVNYINDANRRFNQKISRFYDKYTKEIRDDFERGTAL
;
A
#
# COMPACT_ATOMS: atom_id res chain seq x y z
N MET A 1 38.76 -63.17 9.48
CA MET A 1 37.48 -62.64 8.96
C MET A 1 37.75 -61.36 8.19
N PRO A 2 37.20 -61.15 6.98
CA PRO A 2 37.31 -59.87 6.29
C PRO A 2 36.26 -58.85 6.81
N PRO A 3 36.56 -57.54 6.87
CA PRO A 3 35.60 -56.52 7.29
C PRO A 3 34.53 -56.28 6.21
N LYS A 4 33.25 -56.24 6.62
CA LYS A 4 32.12 -55.94 5.72
C LYS A 4 32.12 -54.46 5.32
N LYS A 5 32.42 -54.16 4.06
CA LYS A 5 32.23 -52.80 3.49
C LYS A 5 30.74 -52.44 3.51
N ARG A 6 30.34 -51.42 4.28
CA ARG A 6 29.00 -50.82 4.19
C ARG A 6 28.92 -49.98 2.91
N ALA A 7 28.08 -50.39 1.96
CA ALA A 7 27.82 -49.61 0.75
C ALA A 7 26.95 -48.39 1.10
N SER A 8 27.51 -47.18 0.95
CA SER A 8 26.74 -45.93 1.08
C SER A 8 26.02 -45.65 -0.25
N THR A 9 24.75 -46.04 -0.33
CA THR A 9 23.89 -45.74 -1.47
C THR A 9 23.46 -44.27 -1.47
N ARG A 10 24.32 -43.39 -1.99
CA ARG A 10 23.90 -42.03 -2.38
C ARG A 10 22.80 -42.16 -3.45
N LYS A 11 21.54 -41.88 -3.08
CA LYS A 11 20.44 -41.71 -4.03
C LYS A 11 20.86 -40.71 -5.11
N THR A 12 20.58 -41.01 -6.37
CA THR A 12 20.84 -40.08 -7.47
C THR A 12 19.90 -38.88 -7.35
N LYS A 13 20.29 -37.72 -7.90
CA LYS A 13 19.46 -36.50 -7.85
C LYS A 13 18.05 -36.73 -8.45
N ALA A 14 17.95 -37.58 -9.48
CA ALA A 14 16.68 -38.00 -10.06
C ALA A 14 15.80 -38.84 -9.10
N ALA A 15 16.40 -39.74 -8.32
CA ALA A 15 15.65 -40.53 -7.33
C ALA A 15 15.13 -39.67 -6.18
N ILE A 16 15.89 -38.64 -5.76
CA ILE A 16 15.45 -37.66 -4.76
C ILE A 16 14.29 -36.82 -5.32
N ALA A 17 14.42 -36.30 -6.55
CA ALA A 17 13.37 -35.53 -7.19
C ALA A 17 12.06 -36.33 -7.42
N ALA A 18 12.15 -37.63 -7.69
CA ALA A 18 10.98 -38.51 -7.82
C ALA A 18 10.28 -38.77 -6.47
N GLU A 19 11.06 -38.90 -5.39
CA GLU A 19 10.56 -39.05 -4.01
C GLU A 19 9.91 -37.75 -3.51
N GLU A 20 10.49 -36.60 -3.84
CA GLU A 20 9.98 -35.26 -3.55
C GLU A 20 8.69 -34.95 -4.35
N ALA A 21 8.62 -35.34 -5.63
CA ALA A 21 7.41 -35.24 -6.45
C ALA A 21 6.27 -36.16 -5.96
N ALA A 22 6.59 -37.39 -5.53
CA ALA A 22 5.59 -38.29 -4.94
C ALA A 22 5.04 -37.76 -3.61
N ALA A 23 5.89 -37.15 -2.78
CA ALA A 23 5.46 -36.47 -1.55
C ALA A 23 4.57 -35.25 -1.84
N ALA A 24 4.87 -34.47 -2.90
CA ALA A 24 4.04 -33.35 -3.31
C ALA A 24 2.65 -33.78 -3.82
N ALA A 25 2.57 -34.89 -4.57
CA ALA A 25 1.29 -35.45 -5.03
C ALA A 25 0.43 -35.92 -3.85
N ALA A 26 0.99 -36.68 -2.91
CA ALA A 26 0.28 -37.13 -1.70
C ALA A 26 -0.16 -35.94 -0.81
N ALA A 27 0.59 -34.83 -0.79
CA ALA A 27 0.19 -33.62 -0.09
C ALA A 27 -0.98 -32.88 -0.77
N MET A 28 -1.15 -33.00 -2.09
CA MET A 28 -2.32 -32.47 -2.80
C MET A 28 -3.57 -33.32 -2.58
N GLU A 29 -3.45 -34.66 -2.62
CA GLU A 29 -4.55 -35.59 -2.29
C GLU A 29 -5.05 -35.41 -0.84
N ALA A 30 -4.13 -35.16 0.09
CA ALA A 30 -4.46 -34.79 1.48
C ALA A 30 -5.09 -33.39 1.61
N ALA A 31 -4.76 -32.45 0.71
CA ALA A 31 -5.37 -31.12 0.69
C ALA A 31 -6.80 -31.17 0.13
N GLU A 32 -7.04 -31.97 -0.91
CA GLU A 32 -8.35 -32.14 -1.55
C GLU A 32 -9.35 -32.78 -0.58
N THR A 33 -8.98 -33.89 0.07
CA THR A 33 -9.80 -34.55 1.09
C THR A 33 -10.06 -33.70 2.35
N THR A 34 -9.14 -32.78 2.71
CA THR A 34 -9.39 -31.81 3.81
C THR A 34 -10.24 -30.61 3.37
N VAL A 35 -10.39 -30.34 2.07
CA VAL A 35 -11.36 -29.37 1.56
C VAL A 35 -12.77 -29.98 1.49
N GLU A 36 -12.91 -31.21 1.02
CA GLU A 36 -14.22 -31.91 0.96
C GLU A 36 -14.85 -32.03 2.35
N THR A 37 -14.10 -32.52 3.34
CA THR A 37 -14.57 -32.65 4.73
C THR A 37 -14.97 -31.30 5.36
N ASN A 38 -14.24 -30.21 5.07
CA ASN A 38 -14.64 -28.87 5.51
C ASN A 38 -15.95 -28.38 4.84
N VAL A 39 -16.20 -28.75 3.58
CA VAL A 39 -17.44 -28.39 2.87
C VAL A 39 -18.64 -29.14 3.46
N GLU A 40 -18.45 -30.39 3.87
CA GLU A 40 -19.49 -31.22 4.49
C GLU A 40 -19.85 -30.70 5.91
N GLU A 41 -18.86 -30.38 6.75
CA GLU A 41 -19.06 -29.78 8.09
C GLU A 41 -19.71 -28.36 8.03
N GLN A 42 -19.43 -27.60 6.96
CA GLN A 42 -20.12 -26.33 6.63
C GLN A 42 -21.57 -26.50 6.12
N SER A 43 -22.01 -27.73 5.87
CA SER A 43 -23.37 -28.06 5.43
C SER A 43 -24.26 -28.50 6.60
N GLU A 44 -23.78 -29.39 7.46
CA GLU A 44 -24.52 -29.86 8.66
C GLU A 44 -24.83 -28.69 9.61
N THR A 45 -23.85 -27.83 9.86
CA THR A 45 -24.00 -26.62 10.69
C THR A 45 -25.02 -25.61 10.14
N LYS A 46 -25.38 -25.66 8.85
CA LYS A 46 -26.48 -24.85 8.28
C LYS A 46 -27.86 -25.43 8.55
N GLU A 47 -28.01 -26.75 8.62
CA GLU A 47 -29.29 -27.38 8.93
C GLU A 47 -29.62 -27.26 10.42
N GLU A 48 -28.63 -27.41 11.31
CA GLU A 48 -28.83 -27.26 12.76
C GLU A 48 -29.31 -25.83 13.15
N ILE A 49 -28.71 -24.79 12.55
CA ILE A 49 -29.14 -23.40 12.73
C ILE A 49 -30.55 -23.16 12.15
N ALA A 50 -30.94 -23.86 11.08
CA ALA A 50 -32.29 -23.78 10.53
C ALA A 50 -33.33 -24.37 11.50
N GLU A 51 -33.03 -25.49 12.16
CA GLU A 51 -33.90 -26.09 13.19
C GLU A 51 -34.06 -25.21 14.44
N GLU A 52 -32.98 -24.63 14.96
CA GLU A 52 -33.05 -23.82 16.19
C GLU A 52 -33.92 -22.57 16.01
N THR A 53 -33.79 -21.89 14.87
CA THR A 53 -34.57 -20.66 14.57
C THR A 53 -36.08 -20.91 14.43
N VAL A 54 -36.51 -22.13 14.15
CA VAL A 54 -37.93 -22.53 14.19
C VAL A 54 -38.42 -22.68 15.64
N LYS A 55 -37.62 -23.29 16.53
CA LYS A 55 -37.97 -23.57 17.93
C LYS A 55 -38.10 -22.28 18.78
N VAL A 56 -37.27 -21.27 18.53
CA VAL A 56 -37.27 -20.00 19.29
C VAL A 56 -38.53 -19.13 19.06
N LYS A 57 -39.27 -19.35 17.96
CA LYS A 57 -40.34 -18.44 17.52
C LYS A 57 -41.69 -18.61 18.25
N THR A 58 -41.86 -19.67 19.04
CA THR A 58 -43.16 -20.04 19.66
C THR A 58 -43.32 -19.61 21.12
N THR A 59 -42.27 -19.14 21.79
CA THR A 59 -42.25 -18.99 23.28
C THR A 59 -41.80 -17.62 23.77
N ARG A 60 -42.44 -16.51 23.33
CA ARG A 60 -42.13 -15.17 23.88
C ARG A 60 -43.31 -14.25 24.14
N THR A 61 -44.15 -14.59 25.12
CA THR A 61 -45.13 -13.65 25.69
C THR A 61 -45.32 -13.84 27.20
N THR A 62 -44.66 -13.03 28.03
CA THR A 62 -45.26 -12.25 29.15
C THR A 62 -44.21 -11.58 30.06
N ARG A 63 -44.66 -10.52 30.75
CA ARG A 63 -44.27 -10.06 32.10
C ARG A 63 -42.87 -9.45 32.33
N THR A 64 -42.89 -8.13 32.48
CA THR A 64 -41.83 -7.31 33.10
C THR A 64 -41.84 -7.41 34.64
N LYS A 65 -40.69 -7.11 35.29
CA LYS A 65 -40.59 -6.46 36.62
C LYS A 65 -39.16 -5.94 36.89
N LYS A 66 -38.96 -5.23 38.01
CA LYS A 66 -37.86 -4.27 38.25
C LYS A 66 -37.32 -4.36 39.70
N THR A 67 -36.00 -4.50 39.86
CA THR A 67 -35.17 -4.39 41.09
C THR A 67 -33.70 -4.48 40.62
N THR A 68 -32.75 -3.55 40.80
CA THR A 68 -32.14 -2.80 41.95
C THR A 68 -31.03 -3.53 42.71
N VAL A 69 -29.80 -3.05 42.52
CA VAL A 69 -28.67 -2.95 43.49
C VAL A 69 -28.08 -4.25 44.08
N ALA A 70 -26.81 -4.53 43.76
CA ALA A 70 -25.71 -4.68 44.74
C ALA A 70 -24.34 -4.82 44.04
N VAL A 71 -23.31 -4.13 44.55
CA VAL A 71 -21.88 -4.39 44.23
C VAL A 71 -21.31 -5.23 45.36
N LYS A 72 -20.42 -6.20 45.05
CA LYS A 72 -19.62 -6.87 46.08
C LYS A 72 -18.23 -7.25 45.57
N THR A 73 -17.23 -6.49 46.03
CA THR A 73 -15.80 -6.79 45.85
C THR A 73 -15.37 -7.95 46.74
N THR A 74 -14.39 -8.74 46.29
CA THR A 74 -13.76 -9.80 47.10
C THR A 74 -12.28 -9.46 47.31
N VAL A 75 -11.78 -9.69 48.52
CA VAL A 75 -10.41 -9.43 49.03
C VAL A 75 -9.97 -10.69 49.81
N ILE A 76 -8.68 -10.78 50.23
CA ILE A 76 -8.03 -11.73 51.19
C ILE A 76 -7.00 -12.66 50.49
N PRO A 77 -5.74 -12.82 50.99
CA PRO A 77 -4.95 -12.00 51.92
C PRO A 77 -3.45 -11.80 51.51
N GLN A 78 -2.63 -11.31 52.45
CA GLN A 78 -1.15 -11.28 52.48
C GLN A 78 -0.63 -12.63 53.08
N ASP A 79 0.65 -12.97 53.31
CA ASP A 79 1.91 -12.27 53.65
C ASP A 79 3.12 -12.89 52.86
N GLU A 80 4.43 -12.63 53.03
CA GLU A 80 5.25 -12.10 54.14
C GLU A 80 6.53 -11.35 53.65
N GLN A 81 7.43 -10.97 54.56
CA GLN A 81 8.48 -9.93 54.42
C GLN A 81 9.85 -10.50 53.92
N VAL A 82 10.93 -9.74 53.62
CA VAL A 82 11.76 -8.91 54.53
C VAL A 82 12.76 -8.02 53.74
N LYS A 83 12.72 -6.69 53.97
CA LYS A 83 13.80 -5.65 54.06
C LYS A 83 14.90 -5.47 52.97
N GLU A 84 15.63 -4.35 52.85
CA GLU A 84 15.54 -2.89 53.23
C GLU A 84 16.89 -2.23 52.83
N VAL A 85 17.03 -0.88 52.90
CA VAL A 85 18.26 -0.06 52.57
C VAL A 85 18.56 -0.01 51.05
N GLU A 86 18.77 1.12 50.36
CA GLU A 86 18.71 2.59 50.62
C GLU A 86 18.34 3.27 49.25
N GLU A 87 18.17 4.58 48.98
CA GLU A 87 18.34 5.87 49.68
C GLU A 87 17.28 6.90 49.15
N ASN A 88 17.57 8.20 49.12
CA ASN A 88 16.68 9.34 48.76
C ASN A 88 17.57 10.60 48.51
N PRO A 89 17.09 11.84 48.24
CA PRO A 89 15.90 12.36 47.53
C PRO A 89 16.26 13.33 46.36
N GLU A 90 15.27 13.81 45.59
CA GLU A 90 14.96 15.27 45.51
C GLU A 90 13.61 15.60 44.82
N LYS A 91 13.23 16.88 44.84
CA LYS A 91 11.87 17.49 44.76
C LYS A 91 11.73 18.45 43.53
N PRO A 92 10.59 19.15 43.30
CA PRO A 92 9.16 18.85 43.56
C PRO A 92 8.24 19.11 42.33
N ASP A 93 6.94 18.81 42.46
CA ASP A 93 5.86 19.36 41.61
C ASP A 93 5.47 20.82 41.97
N SER A 94 4.75 21.49 41.06
CA SER A 94 4.03 22.73 41.34
C SER A 94 2.73 22.86 40.54
N GLU A 95 1.57 22.76 41.21
CA GLU A 95 0.27 23.09 40.64
C GLU A 95 -0.05 24.59 40.80
N MET A 96 -0.56 25.26 39.75
CA MET A 96 -1.99 25.63 39.68
C MET A 96 -2.37 26.52 38.48
N LYS A 97 -3.52 26.20 37.88
CA LYS A 97 -4.57 27.09 37.32
C LYS A 97 -4.18 28.43 36.68
N SER A 98 -4.56 28.57 35.40
CA SER A 98 -5.84 29.21 35.07
C SER A 98 -6.28 28.87 33.64
N GLU A 99 -7.46 28.27 33.48
CA GLU A 99 -8.13 28.08 32.20
C GLU A 99 -9.14 29.22 32.00
N GLU A 100 -9.29 29.71 30.77
CA GLU A 100 -10.38 30.60 30.38
C GLU A 100 -10.82 30.27 28.94
N GLU A 101 -11.81 29.38 28.82
CA GLU A 101 -12.51 29.14 27.56
C GLU A 101 -13.49 30.30 27.27
N GLN A 102 -13.51 30.80 26.04
CA GLN A 102 -14.62 31.62 25.55
C GLN A 102 -15.28 30.93 24.35
N GLN A 103 -16.46 30.38 24.61
CA GLN A 103 -17.36 29.84 23.60
C GLN A 103 -18.10 31.01 22.94
N ASN A 104 -18.07 31.08 21.61
CA ASN A 104 -18.95 31.95 20.83
C ASN A 104 -19.88 31.07 20.00
N ASP A 105 -21.17 31.34 20.08
CA ASP A 105 -22.23 30.50 19.53
C ASP A 105 -23.15 31.33 18.61
N SER A 106 -23.84 30.64 17.70
CA SER A 106 -24.81 31.17 16.72
C SER A 106 -24.33 32.24 15.72
N GLU A 107 -24.34 31.89 14.43
CA GLU A 107 -25.40 32.36 13.54
C GLU A 107 -25.63 31.36 12.39
N MET A 108 -26.90 31.09 12.05
CA MET A 108 -27.31 30.11 11.04
C MET A 108 -28.05 30.84 9.91
N THR A 109 -27.35 31.11 8.81
CA THR A 109 -27.90 31.90 7.70
C THR A 109 -28.16 31.01 6.47
N THR A 110 -29.43 30.76 6.16
CA THR A 110 -29.85 30.01 4.97
C THR A 110 -29.81 30.87 3.71
N PRO A 111 -29.13 30.46 2.62
CA PRO A 111 -29.41 31.00 1.30
C PRO A 111 -30.69 30.34 0.74
N ALA A 112 -31.63 31.16 0.28
CA ALA A 112 -32.81 30.67 -0.43
C ALA A 112 -32.44 30.24 -1.86
N ILE A 113 -33.18 29.27 -2.40
CA ILE A 113 -33.09 28.89 -3.81
C ILE A 113 -34.08 29.79 -4.58
N GLU A 114 -33.56 30.79 -5.29
CA GLU A 114 -34.36 31.55 -6.26
C GLU A 114 -34.38 30.82 -7.61
N GLU A 115 -35.56 30.72 -8.21
CA GLU A 115 -35.70 30.26 -9.59
C GLU A 115 -35.25 31.34 -10.58
N ARG A 116 -34.49 30.95 -11.61
CA ARG A 116 -34.42 31.68 -12.87
C ARG A 116 -34.59 30.73 -14.05
N SER A 117 -35.24 31.24 -15.09
CA SER A 117 -35.86 30.47 -16.17
C SER A 117 -35.35 30.90 -17.55
N ALA A 118 -35.81 30.17 -18.56
CA ALA A 118 -35.71 30.39 -20.01
C ALA A 118 -34.41 29.90 -20.71
N ASP A 119 -34.64 28.91 -21.57
CA ASP A 119 -34.08 28.67 -22.91
C ASP A 119 -32.55 28.40 -23.05
N GLN A 120 -32.07 27.57 -23.99
CA GLN A 120 -32.69 27.12 -25.25
C GLN A 120 -32.24 25.69 -25.65
N ASP A 121 -33.00 25.05 -26.55
CA ASP A 121 -32.87 23.64 -26.97
C ASP A 121 -31.64 23.31 -27.85
N GLN A 122 -31.20 22.04 -27.80
CA GLN A 122 -30.69 21.35 -28.99
C GLN A 122 -30.87 19.82 -28.88
N GLU A 123 -31.18 19.19 -30.00
CA GLU A 123 -31.71 17.82 -30.09
C GLU A 123 -30.61 16.75 -30.20
N MET A 124 -30.89 15.54 -29.69
CA MET A 124 -30.49 14.28 -30.35
C MET A 124 -31.50 13.17 -30.02
N GLU A 125 -32.21 12.67 -31.03
CA GLU A 125 -33.02 11.46 -30.90
C GLU A 125 -32.18 10.18 -30.83
N LYS A 126 -32.68 9.17 -30.09
CA LYS A 126 -33.01 7.86 -30.70
C LYS A 126 -33.83 6.93 -29.80
N ASP A 127 -34.82 6.29 -30.41
CA ASP A 127 -35.45 5.01 -30.04
C ASP A 127 -35.69 4.73 -28.54
N GLU A 128 -36.79 5.29 -27.99
CA GLU A 128 -37.62 4.52 -27.05
C GLU A 128 -38.92 4.09 -27.72
N SER A 129 -39.34 2.86 -27.47
CA SER A 129 -40.43 2.19 -28.19
C SER A 129 -41.82 2.62 -27.71
N GLN A 130 -42.77 2.64 -28.65
CA GLN A 130 -44.13 3.15 -28.43
C GLN A 130 -44.86 2.42 -27.30
N HIS A 131 -45.14 3.14 -26.21
CA HIS A 131 -46.15 2.74 -25.23
C HIS A 131 -47.08 3.91 -24.87
N GLU A 132 -48.02 4.20 -25.79
CA GLU A 132 -49.13 5.13 -25.53
C GLU A 132 -50.05 4.59 -24.40
N GLU A 133 -49.83 4.97 -23.14
CA GLU A 133 -50.91 4.92 -22.14
C GLU A 133 -51.93 6.02 -22.45
N LYS A 134 -52.95 5.67 -23.25
CA LYS A 134 -54.08 6.55 -23.58
C LYS A 134 -54.80 6.98 -22.29
N THR A 135 -54.84 8.28 -22.03
CA THR A 135 -55.49 8.88 -20.86
C THR A 135 -57.02 8.93 -21.00
N SER A 136 -57.65 7.77 -21.13
CA SER A 136 -59.11 7.65 -21.00
C SER A 136 -59.52 7.76 -19.53
N ASN A 137 -60.21 8.85 -19.18
CA ASN A 137 -60.81 9.05 -17.85
C ASN A 137 -62.09 8.19 -17.66
N ALA A 138 -61.95 6.88 -17.87
CA ALA A 138 -62.90 5.87 -17.43
C ALA A 138 -62.43 5.29 -16.08
N SER A 139 -63.36 4.94 -15.20
CA SER A 139 -63.00 4.31 -13.92
C SER A 139 -62.48 2.89 -14.16
N LEU A 140 -61.15 2.72 -14.13
CA LEU A 140 -60.46 1.43 -14.23
C LEU A 140 -61.18 0.35 -13.41
N THR A 141 -61.40 -0.81 -14.02
CA THR A 141 -62.03 -1.94 -13.35
C THR A 141 -61.19 -2.38 -12.15
N MET A 142 -61.83 -3.07 -11.19
CA MET A 142 -61.12 -3.52 -9.99
C MET A 142 -59.95 -4.47 -10.33
N ALA A 143 -60.03 -5.21 -11.44
CA ALA A 143 -58.94 -6.05 -11.94
C ALA A 143 -57.75 -5.21 -12.42
N GLU A 144 -57.97 -4.28 -13.35
CA GLU A 144 -56.93 -3.39 -13.89
C GLU A 144 -56.29 -2.52 -12.78
N ARG A 145 -57.10 -2.04 -11.83
CA ARG A 145 -56.62 -1.32 -10.64
C ARG A 145 -55.73 -2.21 -9.76
N MET A 146 -56.09 -3.49 -9.56
CA MET A 146 -55.24 -4.44 -8.83
C MET A 146 -53.95 -4.77 -9.59
N GLU A 147 -53.99 -4.83 -10.92
CA GLU A 147 -52.81 -5.09 -11.76
C GLU A 147 -51.85 -3.90 -11.78
N LYS A 148 -52.34 -2.68 -11.99
CA LYS A 148 -51.53 -1.45 -11.88
C LYS A 148 -50.96 -1.28 -10.46
N LEU A 149 -51.68 -1.71 -9.41
CA LEU A 149 -51.16 -1.79 -8.04
C LEU A 149 -50.09 -2.89 -7.86
N LYS A 150 -50.20 -4.05 -8.51
CA LYS A 150 -49.16 -5.09 -8.52
C LYS A 150 -47.89 -4.57 -9.21
N GLY A 151 -48.01 -3.96 -10.38
CA GLY A 151 -46.90 -3.33 -11.10
C GLY A 151 -46.22 -2.22 -10.29
N LEU A 152 -47.01 -1.35 -9.63
CA LEU A 152 -46.47 -0.33 -8.72
C LEU A 152 -45.73 -0.96 -7.51
N ARG A 153 -46.27 -2.05 -6.93
CA ARG A 153 -45.59 -2.80 -5.86
C ARG A 153 -44.30 -3.48 -6.35
N GLN A 154 -44.28 -4.01 -7.57
CA GLN A 154 -43.07 -4.55 -8.19
C GLN A 154 -42.01 -3.45 -8.39
N LYS A 155 -42.36 -2.30 -8.97
CA LYS A 155 -41.44 -1.14 -9.13
C LYS A 155 -40.94 -0.61 -7.77
N MET A 156 -41.81 -0.54 -6.76
CA MET A 156 -41.42 -0.17 -5.39
C MET A 156 -40.48 -1.21 -4.74
N ASN A 157 -40.68 -2.50 -4.98
CA ASN A 157 -39.81 -3.54 -4.44
C ASN A 157 -38.46 -3.57 -5.17
N ALA A 158 -38.45 -3.38 -6.49
CA ALA A 158 -37.24 -3.29 -7.30
C ALA A 158 -36.36 -2.10 -6.89
N SER A 159 -36.94 -0.91 -6.71
CA SER A 159 -36.19 0.26 -6.20
C SER A 159 -35.68 0.05 -4.77
N LYS A 160 -36.48 -0.57 -3.87
CA LYS A 160 -35.99 -0.95 -2.53
C LYS A 160 -34.85 -1.98 -2.57
N GLN A 161 -34.85 -2.88 -3.56
CA GLN A 161 -33.80 -3.87 -3.76
C GLN A 161 -32.54 -3.24 -4.36
N ALA A 162 -32.67 -2.35 -5.35
CA ALA A 162 -31.58 -1.56 -5.93
C ALA A 162 -30.91 -0.72 -4.84
N ASN A 163 -31.65 0.16 -4.15
CA ASN A 163 -31.11 0.98 -3.06
C ASN A 163 -30.42 0.15 -1.97
N ARG A 164 -30.92 -1.07 -1.68
CA ARG A 164 -30.26 -2.00 -0.74
C ARG A 164 -28.98 -2.60 -1.31
N ALA A 165 -28.93 -2.94 -2.59
CA ALA A 165 -27.72 -3.38 -3.26
C ALA A 165 -26.68 -2.26 -3.30
N ASP A 166 -27.07 -1.04 -3.67
CA ASP A 166 -26.21 0.14 -3.73
C ASP A 166 -25.58 0.42 -2.36
N LEU A 167 -26.40 0.50 -1.29
CA LEU A 167 -25.92 0.64 0.08
C LEU A 167 -24.95 -0.49 0.49
N MET A 168 -25.17 -1.73 0.03
CA MET A 168 -24.26 -2.84 0.29
C MET A 168 -22.96 -2.74 -0.51
N THR A 169 -22.99 -2.26 -1.76
CA THR A 169 -21.78 -2.05 -2.57
C THR A 169 -20.97 -0.86 -2.08
N GLU A 170 -21.58 0.25 -1.66
CA GLU A 170 -20.86 1.38 -1.03
C GLU A 170 -20.26 0.97 0.32
N HIS A 171 -21.01 0.25 1.15
CA HIS A 171 -20.51 -0.33 2.40
C HIS A 171 -19.36 -1.34 2.15
N GLN A 172 -19.40 -2.11 1.05
CA GLN A 172 -18.28 -2.94 0.62
C GLN A 172 -17.10 -2.07 0.18
N LYS A 173 -17.25 -1.15 -0.78
CA LYS A 173 -16.20 -0.22 -1.25
C LYS A 173 -15.49 0.48 -0.08
N SER A 174 -16.24 0.99 0.89
CA SER A 174 -15.70 1.65 2.09
C SER A 174 -14.80 0.77 2.97
N LYS A 175 -14.95 -0.57 2.88
CA LYS A 175 -14.15 -1.56 3.61
C LYS A 175 -12.95 -2.08 2.82
N ILE A 176 -12.82 -1.74 1.53
CA ILE A 176 -11.77 -2.30 0.70
C ILE A 176 -10.48 -1.47 0.82
N ASN A 177 -9.46 -2.08 1.42
CA ASN A 177 -8.11 -1.53 1.43
C ASN A 177 -7.45 -1.67 0.04
N LYS A 178 -7.06 -0.56 -0.59
CA LYS A 178 -6.34 -0.55 -1.89
C LYS A 178 -5.09 -1.44 -1.94
N ARG A 179 -4.43 -1.62 -0.80
CA ARG A 179 -3.27 -2.54 -0.65
C ARG A 179 -3.66 -4.02 -0.68
N GLU A 180 -4.90 -4.36 -0.34
CA GLU A 180 -5.44 -5.71 -0.44
C GLU A 180 -6.06 -5.99 -1.81
N GLU A 181 -6.62 -4.98 -2.48
CA GLU A 181 -7.00 -5.08 -3.90
C GLU A 181 -5.78 -5.47 -4.73
N ALA A 182 -4.71 -4.69 -4.67
CA ALA A 182 -3.45 -4.97 -5.38
C ALA A 182 -2.75 -6.28 -4.95
N LYS A 183 -3.20 -6.95 -3.89
CA LYS A 183 -2.81 -8.34 -3.56
C LYS A 183 -3.74 -9.36 -4.23
N LYS A 184 -5.06 -9.16 -4.12
CA LYS A 184 -6.10 -10.04 -4.69
C LYS A 184 -6.05 -10.02 -6.22
N GLU A 185 -5.72 -8.87 -6.81
CA GLU A 185 -5.45 -8.66 -8.23
C GLU A 185 -4.24 -9.47 -8.71
N ARG A 186 -3.09 -9.37 -8.03
CA ARG A 186 -1.92 -10.21 -8.33
C ARG A 186 -2.20 -11.71 -8.17
N LEU A 187 -2.94 -12.09 -7.14
CA LEU A 187 -3.32 -13.49 -6.93
C LEU A 187 -4.26 -14.00 -8.06
N ARG A 188 -5.14 -13.14 -8.60
CA ARG A 188 -5.92 -13.44 -9.80
C ARG A 188 -5.04 -13.55 -11.03
N GLU A 189 -4.15 -12.59 -11.28
CA GLU A 189 -3.19 -12.67 -12.39
C GLU A 189 -2.33 -13.94 -12.31
N GLU A 190 -1.88 -14.34 -11.12
CA GLU A 190 -1.08 -15.55 -10.89
C GLU A 190 -1.92 -16.82 -11.13
N ALA A 191 -3.19 -16.84 -10.69
CA ALA A 191 -4.12 -17.93 -10.97
C ALA A 191 -4.50 -18.00 -12.47
N GLU A 192 -4.73 -16.87 -13.14
CA GLU A 192 -5.02 -16.79 -14.57
C GLU A 192 -3.83 -17.27 -15.41
N LYS A 193 -2.60 -16.92 -15.03
CA LYS A 193 -1.37 -17.44 -15.67
C LYS A 193 -1.21 -18.95 -15.43
N LEU A 194 -1.55 -19.45 -14.23
CA LEU A 194 -1.50 -20.88 -13.93
C LEU A 194 -2.56 -21.67 -14.71
N MET A 195 -3.78 -21.16 -14.81
CA MET A 195 -4.87 -21.73 -15.62
C MET A 195 -4.50 -21.72 -17.11
N ALA A 196 -4.12 -20.57 -17.67
CA ALA A 196 -3.74 -20.48 -19.08
C ALA A 196 -2.52 -21.34 -19.43
N LYS A 197 -1.61 -21.59 -18.47
CA LYS A 197 -0.53 -22.56 -18.61
C LYS A 197 -1.06 -24.01 -18.60
N ARG A 198 -1.92 -24.38 -17.64
CA ARG A 198 -2.58 -25.70 -17.56
C ARG A 198 -3.33 -26.01 -18.86
N ASP A 199 -4.08 -25.04 -19.37
CA ASP A 199 -4.89 -25.18 -20.58
C ASP A 199 -4.02 -25.36 -21.84
N ALA A 200 -2.85 -24.71 -21.88
CA ALA A 200 -1.84 -24.95 -22.91
C ALA A 200 -1.17 -26.33 -22.78
N GLU A 201 -0.85 -26.79 -21.57
CA GLU A 201 -0.33 -28.14 -21.31
C GLU A 201 -1.37 -29.23 -21.69
N GLU A 202 -2.67 -28.98 -21.46
CA GLU A 202 -3.79 -29.85 -21.87
C GLU A 202 -3.99 -29.86 -23.40
N ALA A 203 -3.80 -28.72 -24.07
CA ALA A 203 -3.82 -28.61 -25.53
C ALA A 203 -2.55 -29.16 -26.22
N GLY A 204 -1.46 -29.35 -25.48
CA GLY A 204 -0.14 -29.73 -26.01
C GLY A 204 0.64 -28.59 -26.66
N GLU A 205 0.35 -27.33 -26.30
CA GLU A 205 1.00 -26.14 -26.83
C GLU A 205 2.08 -25.55 -25.90
N ASP A 206 3.16 -25.00 -26.49
CA ASP A 206 4.18 -24.25 -25.76
C ASP A 206 3.61 -22.92 -25.21
N TYR A 207 3.19 -22.86 -23.93
CA TYR A 207 2.67 -21.63 -23.31
C TYR A 207 3.61 -20.41 -23.50
N GLU A 208 4.91 -20.58 -23.25
CA GLU A 208 5.90 -19.49 -23.44
C GLU A 208 5.94 -19.02 -24.90
N ARG A 209 5.74 -19.93 -25.88
CA ARG A 209 5.71 -19.59 -27.31
C ARG A 209 4.47 -18.79 -27.67
N SER A 210 3.30 -19.13 -27.13
CA SER A 210 2.09 -18.33 -27.36
C SER A 210 2.22 -16.93 -26.74
N GLN A 211 2.87 -16.82 -25.57
CA GLN A 211 3.17 -15.51 -24.97
C GLN A 211 4.20 -14.69 -25.77
N PHE A 212 5.18 -15.30 -26.44
CA PHE A 212 6.14 -14.54 -27.26
C PHE A 212 5.50 -13.78 -28.42
N TRP A 213 4.38 -14.25 -28.98
CA TRP A 213 3.63 -13.50 -30.01
C TRP A 213 2.95 -12.23 -29.47
N ASN A 214 2.68 -12.16 -28.17
CA ASN A 214 2.05 -11.00 -27.53
C ASN A 214 3.03 -9.82 -27.31
N TYR A 215 4.34 -10.03 -27.46
CA TYR A 215 5.36 -9.00 -27.27
C TYR A 215 5.80 -8.35 -28.58
N SER A 216 5.25 -7.16 -28.88
CA SER A 216 5.78 -6.28 -29.93
C SER A 216 7.24 -5.86 -29.64
N ALA A 217 8.07 -5.76 -30.68
CA ALA A 217 9.48 -5.41 -30.57
C ALA A 217 9.72 -4.08 -29.82
N GLU A 218 8.92 -3.05 -30.07
CA GLU A 218 8.98 -1.78 -29.34
C GLU A 218 8.73 -1.93 -27.83
N SER A 219 7.88 -2.89 -27.44
CA SER A 219 7.57 -3.16 -26.03
C SER A 219 8.77 -3.81 -25.34
N VAL A 220 9.43 -4.73 -26.03
CA VAL A 220 10.68 -5.38 -25.59
C VAL A 220 11.82 -4.36 -25.48
N GLU A 221 11.95 -3.45 -26.44
CA GLU A 221 12.94 -2.36 -26.42
C GLU A 221 12.73 -1.43 -25.22
N LYS A 222 11.53 -0.85 -25.07
CA LYS A 222 11.17 0.03 -23.94
C LYS A 222 11.28 -0.69 -22.59
N TRP A 223 11.09 -2.01 -22.55
CA TRP A 223 11.34 -2.83 -21.36
C TRP A 223 12.84 -3.02 -21.08
N ASN A 224 13.65 -3.28 -22.11
CA ASN A 224 15.10 -3.42 -22.00
C ASN A 224 15.76 -2.12 -21.53
N GLU A 225 15.42 -0.97 -22.13
CA GLU A 225 15.84 0.36 -21.66
C GLU A 225 15.54 0.56 -20.16
N LYS A 226 14.33 0.15 -19.74
CA LYS A 226 13.88 0.25 -18.34
C LYS A 226 14.65 -0.69 -17.41
N GLN A 227 15.05 -1.88 -17.86
CA GLN A 227 15.94 -2.76 -17.07
C GLN A 227 17.38 -2.26 -17.05
N GLU A 228 17.88 -1.65 -18.12
CA GLU A 228 19.22 -1.06 -18.18
C GLU A 228 19.32 0.19 -17.29
N ALA A 229 18.38 1.13 -17.40
CA ALA A 229 18.28 2.28 -16.50
C ALA A 229 18.14 1.85 -15.04
N LYS A 230 17.47 0.71 -14.77
CA LYS A 230 17.42 0.09 -13.44
C LYS A 230 18.77 -0.53 -13.03
N ARG A 231 19.49 -1.23 -13.91
CA ARG A 231 20.86 -1.73 -13.67
C ARG A 231 21.82 -0.60 -13.32
N ILE A 232 21.85 0.47 -14.13
CA ILE A 232 22.68 1.66 -13.91
C ILE A 232 22.37 2.31 -12.55
N ARG A 233 21.10 2.35 -12.15
CA ARG A 233 20.64 2.84 -10.84
C ARG A 233 20.98 1.88 -9.68
N MET A 234 21.08 0.58 -9.93
CA MET A 234 21.52 -0.41 -8.95
C MET A 234 23.05 -0.42 -8.77
N ASP A 235 23.83 0.07 -9.74
CA ASP A 235 25.28 0.16 -9.60
C ASP A 235 25.72 1.34 -8.71
N ASN A 236 25.76 1.02 -7.42
CA ASN A 236 26.19 1.89 -6.33
C ASN A 236 27.69 1.73 -5.99
N LYS A 237 28.51 1.21 -6.92
CA LYS A 237 29.98 1.23 -6.77
C LYS A 237 30.46 2.68 -6.69
N PHE A 238 31.36 2.95 -5.74
CA PHE A 238 32.10 4.19 -5.72
C PHE A 238 33.21 4.13 -6.78
N THR A 239 33.21 5.11 -7.68
CA THR A 239 34.21 5.29 -8.74
C THR A 239 35.01 6.57 -8.46
N ASP A 240 34.31 7.69 -8.45
CA ASP A 240 34.85 9.03 -8.28
C ASP A 240 33.81 9.97 -7.62
N TRP A 241 34.28 11.03 -6.98
CA TRP A 241 33.45 12.02 -6.29
C TRP A 241 32.59 12.85 -7.24
N ASP A 242 33.09 13.25 -8.41
CA ASP A 242 32.31 14.09 -9.33
C ASP A 242 31.17 13.28 -9.97
N GLN A 243 31.42 12.00 -10.26
CA GLN A 243 30.35 11.08 -10.69
C GLN A 243 29.28 10.88 -9.60
N VAL A 244 29.67 10.80 -8.33
CA VAL A 244 28.73 10.72 -7.19
C VAL A 244 27.96 12.03 -7.00
N ASN A 245 28.64 13.17 -7.10
CA ASN A 245 28.04 14.51 -7.01
C ASN A 245 27.05 14.75 -8.16
N HIS A 246 27.39 14.35 -9.38
CA HIS A 246 26.51 14.43 -10.54
C HIS A 246 25.28 13.51 -10.40
N LYS A 247 25.46 12.25 -9.98
CA LYS A 247 24.35 11.33 -9.64
C LYS A 247 23.43 11.92 -8.56
N LYS A 248 23.99 12.59 -7.53
CA LYS A 248 23.22 13.30 -6.49
C LYS A 248 22.45 14.48 -7.09
N TYR A 249 23.11 15.34 -7.87
CA TYR A 249 22.50 16.51 -8.51
C TYR A 249 21.32 16.14 -9.41
N LEU A 250 21.48 15.15 -10.31
CA LEU A 250 20.39 14.68 -11.16
C LEU A 250 19.19 14.18 -10.34
N LYS A 251 19.43 13.49 -9.22
CA LYS A 251 18.35 13.07 -8.30
C LYS A 251 17.64 14.27 -7.68
N GLN A 252 18.38 15.32 -7.27
CA GLN A 252 17.80 16.53 -6.69
C GLN A 252 16.99 17.33 -7.71
N VAL A 253 17.48 17.47 -8.95
CA VAL A 253 16.73 18.07 -10.06
C VAL A 253 15.44 17.30 -10.36
N GLY A 254 15.47 15.96 -10.30
CA GLY A 254 14.27 15.12 -10.46
C GLY A 254 13.32 15.09 -9.26
N GLU A 255 13.73 15.58 -8.10
CA GLU A 255 12.90 15.72 -6.89
C GLU A 255 12.32 17.15 -6.73
N LEU A 256 12.94 18.13 -7.38
CA LEU A 256 12.50 19.53 -7.44
C LEU A 256 11.15 19.66 -8.17
N LYS A 257 10.24 20.44 -7.58
CA LYS A 257 8.93 20.78 -8.17
C LYS A 257 8.81 22.30 -8.31
N PRO A 258 9.06 22.88 -9.50
CA PRO A 258 8.95 24.32 -9.72
C PRO A 258 7.52 24.84 -9.48
N ASN A 259 7.38 26.00 -8.84
CA ASN A 259 6.10 26.70 -8.75
C ASN A 259 5.87 27.52 -10.03
N LEU A 260 5.19 26.92 -11.01
CA LEU A 260 4.89 27.55 -12.30
C LEU A 260 4.05 28.82 -12.17
N ALA A 261 3.16 28.92 -11.19
CA ALA A 261 2.33 30.12 -10.99
C ALA A 261 3.17 31.32 -10.54
N ALA A 262 4.09 31.13 -9.58
CA ALA A 262 5.00 32.18 -9.14
C ALA A 262 6.02 32.57 -10.23
N TYR A 263 6.45 31.62 -11.05
CA TYR A 263 7.29 31.88 -12.23
C TYR A 263 6.55 32.70 -13.29
N ASN A 264 5.31 32.33 -13.62
CA ASN A 264 4.48 33.07 -14.58
C ASN A 264 4.19 34.49 -14.09
N ALA A 265 3.83 34.68 -12.82
CA ALA A 265 3.62 36.02 -12.25
C ALA A 265 4.89 36.90 -12.32
N LYS A 266 6.08 36.35 -12.04
CA LYS A 266 7.36 37.07 -12.26
C LYS A 266 7.65 37.32 -13.75
N LYS A 267 7.19 36.46 -14.66
CA LYS A 267 7.34 36.64 -16.12
C LYS A 267 6.40 37.72 -16.66
N GLU A 268 5.15 37.74 -16.21
CA GLU A 268 4.12 38.72 -16.59
C GLU A 268 4.49 40.12 -16.10
N ALA A 269 4.98 40.25 -14.86
CA ALA A 269 5.53 41.51 -14.34
C ALA A 269 6.80 41.99 -15.08
N ALA A 270 7.47 41.10 -15.83
CA ALA A 270 8.63 41.38 -16.66
C ALA A 270 8.30 41.56 -18.16
N MET A 271 7.02 41.45 -18.53
CA MET A 271 6.54 41.69 -19.89
C MET A 271 6.16 43.16 -20.11
N HIS A 272 6.48 43.65 -21.30
CA HIS A 272 6.09 44.97 -21.78
C HIS A 272 5.54 44.85 -23.21
N THR A 273 4.72 45.82 -23.62
CA THR A 273 4.32 45.97 -25.02
C THR A 273 5.44 46.64 -25.80
N ASN A 274 5.95 45.97 -26.84
CA ASN A 274 6.86 46.58 -27.80
C ASN A 274 6.14 47.66 -28.63
N GLU A 275 6.90 48.45 -29.40
CA GLU A 275 6.36 49.46 -30.31
C GLU A 275 5.44 48.85 -31.40
N ASP A 276 5.69 47.60 -31.79
CA ASP A 276 4.84 46.80 -32.69
C ASP A 276 3.56 46.24 -32.04
N GLY A 277 3.34 46.49 -30.74
CA GLY A 277 2.17 46.01 -29.98
C GLY A 277 2.25 44.56 -29.47
N GLU A 278 3.31 43.81 -29.78
CA GLU A 278 3.53 42.46 -29.24
C GLU A 278 3.98 42.50 -27.76
N LEU A 279 3.46 41.59 -26.95
CA LEU A 279 3.78 41.48 -25.52
C LEU A 279 5.02 40.60 -25.30
N VAL A 280 6.19 41.24 -25.26
CA VAL A 280 7.50 40.57 -25.15
C VAL A 280 8.09 40.78 -23.75
N VAL A 281 8.90 39.84 -23.26
CA VAL A 281 9.66 40.04 -22.01
C VAL A 281 10.73 41.10 -22.26
N ALA A 282 10.74 42.16 -21.46
CA ALA A 282 11.68 43.26 -21.65
C ALA A 282 13.12 42.79 -21.47
N SER A 283 14.00 43.17 -22.40
CA SER A 283 15.45 42.93 -22.28
C SER A 283 16.04 43.60 -21.03
N ASP A 284 15.48 44.74 -20.63
CA ASP A 284 15.92 45.54 -19.50
C ASP A 284 15.28 45.13 -18.15
N SER A 285 14.22 44.30 -18.15
CA SER A 285 13.60 43.81 -16.89
C SER A 285 14.47 42.78 -16.15
N GLY A 286 15.52 42.25 -16.79
CA GLY A 286 16.43 41.30 -16.18
C GLY A 286 15.81 39.95 -15.81
N PHE A 287 14.67 39.57 -16.41
CA PHE A 287 14.06 38.25 -16.26
C PHE A 287 14.79 37.18 -17.07
N TYR A 288 15.05 37.45 -18.35
CA TYR A 288 16.02 36.70 -19.14
C TYR A 288 17.38 37.42 -19.07
N ARG A 289 18.43 36.67 -18.73
CA ARG A 289 19.67 37.24 -18.19
C ARG A 289 20.88 36.72 -18.95
N ASP A 290 21.66 37.64 -19.52
CA ASP A 290 23.02 37.33 -19.96
C ASP A 290 23.98 37.21 -18.75
N ALA A 291 25.09 36.49 -18.94
CA ALA A 291 26.15 36.30 -17.95
C ALA A 291 26.76 37.61 -17.44
N ASN A 292 26.70 38.69 -18.23
CA ASN A 292 27.22 40.01 -17.86
C ASN A 292 26.17 40.92 -17.17
N SER A 293 24.95 40.45 -16.92
CA SER A 293 23.83 41.28 -16.45
C SER A 293 23.93 41.65 -14.95
N VAL A 294 24.21 42.92 -14.67
CA VAL A 294 24.45 43.45 -13.30
C VAL A 294 23.22 43.35 -12.37
N ALA A 295 22.01 43.30 -12.90
CA ALA A 295 20.77 43.29 -12.11
C ALA A 295 20.53 42.03 -11.22
N PHE A 296 21.51 41.13 -11.07
CA PHE A 296 21.50 40.10 -10.03
C PHE A 296 21.90 40.69 -8.66
N LEU A 297 22.60 41.84 -8.66
CA LEU A 297 22.84 42.67 -7.48
C LEU A 297 21.62 43.56 -7.14
N SER A 298 20.47 43.33 -7.76
CA SER A 298 19.19 43.92 -7.32
C SER A 298 18.64 43.15 -6.12
N ASP A 299 17.91 43.84 -5.25
CA ASP A 299 17.55 43.37 -3.92
C ASP A 299 16.26 42.49 -3.90
N ASP A 300 16.23 41.46 -4.77
CA ASP A 300 15.18 40.41 -4.84
C ASP A 300 15.28 39.48 -3.63
N LYS A 301 14.78 39.97 -2.49
CA LYS A 301 14.64 39.18 -1.25
C LYS A 301 13.70 38.00 -1.51
N PRO A 302 14.17 36.73 -1.36
CA PRO A 302 13.32 35.57 -1.59
C PRO A 302 12.20 35.48 -0.55
N ASP A 303 11.04 34.98 -0.98
CA ASP A 303 9.93 34.60 -0.10
C ASP A 303 10.42 33.71 1.05
N THR A 304 10.00 34.02 2.28
CA THR A 304 10.35 33.24 3.48
C THR A 304 9.95 31.78 3.32
N LEU A 305 8.79 31.49 2.71
CA LEU A 305 8.34 30.11 2.46
C LEU A 305 9.20 29.40 1.40
N ALA A 306 9.95 30.12 0.55
CA ALA A 306 10.94 29.53 -0.34
C ALA A 306 12.26 29.23 0.41
N VAL A 307 12.66 30.10 1.34
CA VAL A 307 13.81 29.87 2.24
C VAL A 307 13.56 28.65 3.14
N ASP A 308 12.37 28.52 3.72
CA ASP A 308 11.99 27.37 4.56
C ASP A 308 11.99 26.05 3.78
N ARG A 309 11.51 26.05 2.53
CA ARG A 309 11.58 24.88 1.64
C ARG A 309 13.03 24.46 1.35
N LEU A 310 13.93 25.44 1.15
CA LEU A 310 15.35 25.20 0.94
C LEU A 310 16.02 24.66 2.22
N ALA A 311 15.75 25.26 3.38
CA ALA A 311 16.25 24.81 4.67
C ALA A 311 15.80 23.37 4.98
N ALA A 312 14.53 23.05 4.71
CA ALA A 312 13.99 21.71 4.85
C ALA A 312 14.64 20.69 3.89
N ASP A 313 15.03 21.07 2.67
CA ASP A 313 15.79 20.18 1.80
C ASP A 313 17.24 20.00 2.27
N VAL A 314 17.93 21.08 2.67
CA VAL A 314 19.28 21.00 3.24
C VAL A 314 19.30 20.10 4.48
N ALA A 315 18.28 20.19 5.34
CA ALA A 315 18.09 19.25 6.44
C ALA A 315 17.98 17.80 5.95
N LYS A 316 17.08 17.48 5.01
CA LYS A 316 16.97 16.14 4.40
C LYS A 316 18.29 15.64 3.78
N GLN A 317 19.09 16.53 3.18
CA GLN A 317 20.38 16.17 2.59
C GLN A 317 21.42 15.78 3.66
N ILE A 318 21.51 16.54 4.76
CA ILE A 318 22.36 16.20 5.92
C ILE A 318 21.91 14.85 6.50
N ASP A 319 20.60 14.68 6.64
CA ASP A 319 19.95 13.51 7.21
C ASP A 319 20.07 12.25 6.32
N ALA A 320 20.16 12.43 4.99
CA ALA A 320 20.55 11.38 4.05
C ALA A 320 22.04 11.03 4.13
N ARG A 321 22.91 12.03 4.37
CA ARG A 321 24.37 11.84 4.53
C ARG A 321 24.72 11.07 5.80
N THR A 322 24.06 11.35 6.93
CA THR A 322 24.26 10.57 8.18
C THR A 322 23.82 9.11 8.00
N ARG A 323 22.69 8.88 7.32
CA ARG A 323 22.16 7.54 7.02
C ARG A 323 22.89 6.77 5.91
N PHE A 324 23.87 7.36 5.22
CA PHE A 324 24.64 6.68 4.17
C PHE A 324 25.45 5.51 4.73
N SER A 325 26.14 5.70 5.87
CA SER A 325 26.90 4.65 6.53
C SER A 325 26.01 3.87 7.53
N LYS A 326 25.13 3.02 6.99
CA LYS A 326 24.33 2.12 7.82
C LYS A 326 25.24 1.13 8.57
N ARG A 327 25.25 1.21 9.90
CA ARG A 327 25.84 0.16 10.74
C ARG A 327 25.13 -1.15 10.43
N ARG A 328 25.88 -2.22 10.14
CA ARG A 328 25.32 -3.57 10.14
C ARG A 328 25.06 -3.94 11.61
N ALA A 329 23.94 -4.58 11.88
CA ALA A 329 23.76 -5.22 13.19
C ALA A 329 24.89 -6.23 13.39
N GLN A 330 25.45 -6.28 14.59
CA GLN A 330 26.27 -7.42 14.97
C GLN A 330 25.35 -8.64 15.10
N ARG A 331 25.85 -9.80 14.69
CA ARG A 331 25.23 -11.08 15.01
C ARG A 331 25.98 -11.65 16.20
N ASP A 332 25.25 -12.11 17.20
CA ASP A 332 25.88 -12.68 18.40
C ASP A 332 26.36 -14.12 18.17
N ASP A 333 25.99 -14.70 17.01
CA ASP A 333 26.48 -15.99 16.49
C ASP A 333 27.83 -15.90 15.73
N GLU A 334 28.44 -14.71 15.59
CA GLU A 334 29.73 -14.54 14.87
C GLU A 334 30.93 -14.60 15.82
N ASP A 335 31.89 -15.50 15.55
CA ASP A 335 33.10 -15.71 16.38
C ASP A 335 33.88 -14.42 16.68
N VAL A 336 34.00 -14.11 17.98
CA VAL A 336 34.55 -12.84 18.48
C VAL A 336 36.08 -12.83 18.42
N ASN A 337 36.63 -12.56 17.23
CA ASN A 337 38.07 -12.47 16.99
C ASN A 337 38.74 -11.16 17.48
N TYR A 338 38.09 -10.37 18.33
CA TYR A 338 38.54 -9.02 18.69
C TYR A 338 38.28 -8.70 20.17
N ILE A 339 39.17 -7.88 20.76
CA ILE A 339 39.08 -7.46 22.18
C ILE A 339 38.37 -6.10 22.34
N ASN A 340 38.41 -5.23 21.32
CA ASN A 340 37.79 -3.90 21.37
C ASN A 340 37.21 -3.44 20.01
N ASP A 341 36.39 -2.40 20.02
CA ASP A 341 35.64 -1.92 18.84
C ASP A 341 36.54 -1.43 17.70
N ALA A 342 37.75 -0.93 18.01
CA ALA A 342 38.76 -0.53 17.02
C ALA A 342 39.41 -1.76 16.37
N ASN A 343 39.73 -2.79 17.16
CA ASN A 343 40.23 -4.08 16.67
C ASN A 343 39.18 -4.79 15.80
N ARG A 344 37.88 -4.77 16.17
CA ARG A 344 36.79 -5.26 15.30
C ARG A 344 36.82 -4.58 13.92
N ARG A 345 36.96 -3.25 13.88
CA ARG A 345 37.04 -2.48 12.62
C ARG A 345 38.32 -2.77 11.83
N PHE A 346 39.43 -3.04 12.51
CA PHE A 346 40.69 -3.45 11.88
C PHE A 346 40.57 -4.86 11.27
N ASN A 347 40.10 -5.85 12.02
CA ASN A 347 39.85 -7.20 11.53
C ASN A 347 38.84 -7.21 10.38
N GLN A 348 37.75 -6.43 10.47
CA GLN A 348 36.82 -6.22 9.36
C GLN A 348 37.43 -5.49 8.15
N LYS A 349 38.52 -4.73 8.31
CA LYS A 349 39.28 -4.15 7.19
C LYS A 349 40.18 -5.22 6.56
N ILE A 350 40.94 -5.97 7.37
CA ILE A 350 41.80 -7.07 6.92
C ILE A 350 40.98 -8.12 6.16
N SER A 351 39.84 -8.57 6.72
CA SER A 351 38.95 -9.57 6.11
C SER A 351 38.54 -9.20 4.68
N ARG A 352 38.17 -7.94 4.41
CA ARG A 352 37.77 -7.46 3.08
C ARG A 352 38.85 -7.59 2.01
N PHE A 353 40.13 -7.61 2.38
CA PHE A 353 41.24 -7.74 1.45
C PHE A 353 41.81 -9.16 1.43
N TYR A 354 41.94 -9.82 2.59
CA TYR A 354 42.71 -11.04 2.74
C TYR A 354 41.87 -12.33 2.83
N ASP A 355 40.58 -12.29 3.17
CA ASP A 355 39.76 -13.52 3.29
C ASP A 355 39.66 -14.29 1.97
N LYS A 356 39.72 -13.59 0.82
CA LYS A 356 39.77 -14.22 -0.50
C LYS A 356 40.99 -15.14 -0.70
N TYR A 357 42.09 -14.84 -0.02
CA TYR A 357 43.38 -15.53 -0.16
C TYR A 357 43.70 -16.44 1.03
N THR A 358 43.12 -16.16 2.19
CA THR A 358 43.35 -16.91 3.45
C THR A 358 42.20 -17.87 3.79
N LYS A 359 41.24 -18.09 2.88
CA LYS A 359 40.10 -18.98 3.12
C LYS A 359 40.52 -20.40 3.45
N GLU A 360 41.42 -20.99 2.66
CA GLU A 360 41.88 -22.38 2.87
C GLU A 360 42.51 -22.54 4.26
N ILE A 361 43.40 -21.60 4.64
CA ILE A 361 44.01 -21.53 5.98
C ILE A 361 42.94 -21.43 7.08
N ARG A 362 41.86 -20.68 6.88
CA ARG A 362 40.73 -20.59 7.82
C ARG A 362 39.95 -21.90 7.90
N ASP A 363 39.54 -22.45 6.76
CA ASP A 363 38.83 -23.74 6.66
C ASP A 363 39.63 -24.87 7.32
N ASP A 364 40.96 -24.82 7.26
CA ASP A 364 41.87 -25.80 7.88
C ASP A 364 42.07 -25.58 9.39
N PHE A 365 42.05 -24.34 9.89
CA PHE A 365 41.95 -24.07 11.32
C PHE A 365 40.61 -24.56 11.89
N GLU A 366 39.49 -24.29 11.20
CA GLU A 366 38.15 -24.76 11.57
C GLU A 366 38.04 -26.30 11.49
N ARG A 367 38.77 -26.95 10.58
CA ARG A 367 38.89 -28.43 10.48
C ARG A 367 39.82 -29.04 11.53
N GLY A 368 40.68 -28.25 12.19
CA GLY A 368 41.62 -28.73 13.21
C GLY A 368 43.00 -29.12 12.68
N THR A 369 43.61 -28.31 11.80
CA THR A 369 45.03 -28.38 11.41
C THR A 369 45.51 -29.73 10.82
N ALA A 370 44.63 -30.39 10.06
CA ALA A 370 44.98 -31.57 9.28
C ALA A 370 45.47 -31.14 7.88
N LEU A 371 46.78 -31.24 7.67
CA LEU A 371 47.52 -30.89 6.44
C LEU A 371 47.56 -32.08 5.45
#